data_AF-A0A225D6U1-F1
#
_entry.id   AF-A0A225D6U1-F1
#
_cell.length_a   1.000
_cell.length_b   1.000
_cell.length_c   1.000
_cell.angle_alpha   90.00
_cell.angle_beta   90.00
_cell.angle_gamma   90.00
#
_symmetry.space_group_name_H-M   'P 1'
#
loop_
_entity.id
_entity.type
_entity.pdbx_description
1 polymer ?
#
loop_
_entity_poly.entity_id
_entity_poly.type
_entity_poly.pdbx_seq_one_letter_code
_entity_poly.pdbx_strand_id
1 'polypeptide(L)'
;MEAETFRRFQLNLGDKVADALQNRKLFEGIGKIRRNAKIIFGGDYSGVPPDNDYLLDGDIYPLVDASGGRGISPEEGPAPIARSTGYAGGIGPANVAGVLHKLKQVVGITDTIWIDMESSLRTKTSNGDVFDLDKCEAVLEACKPFVGA
;
A
#
# COMPACT_ATOMS: atom_id res chain seq x y z
N MET A 1 -0.87 -14.74 29.51
CA MET A 1 -1.34 -13.65 28.64
C MET A 1 -0.22 -13.42 27.65
N GLU A 2 -0.19 -14.17 26.55
CA GLU A 2 0.80 -13.92 25.51
C GLU A 2 0.37 -12.65 24.77
N ALA A 3 1.26 -11.67 24.74
CA ALA A 3 1.04 -10.47 23.95
C ALA A 3 1.11 -10.87 22.47
N GLU A 4 -0.04 -10.96 21.80
CA GLU A 4 -0.11 -11.01 20.34
C GLU A 4 0.29 -9.63 19.79
N THR A 5 1.58 -9.30 19.84
CA THR A 5 2.03 -7.91 19.66
C THR A 5 2.00 -7.45 18.20
N PHE A 6 2.02 -8.38 17.22
CA PHE A 6 2.04 -8.03 15.79
C PHE A 6 1.05 -8.84 14.98
N ARG A 7 0.02 -8.15 14.46
CA ARG A 7 -1.03 -8.72 13.59
C ARG A 7 -0.91 -8.27 12.13
N ARG A 8 0.15 -7.51 11.79
CA ARG A 8 0.43 -7.04 10.43
C ARG A 8 1.93 -7.11 10.17
N PHE A 9 2.32 -7.68 9.03
CA PHE A 9 3.70 -7.73 8.58
C PHE A 9 3.75 -7.24 7.14
N GLN A 10 4.67 -6.33 6.83
CA GLN A 10 4.90 -5.84 5.48
C GLN A 10 6.26 -6.28 4.99
N LEU A 11 6.29 -6.85 3.78
CA LEU A 11 7.50 -7.12 3.04
C LEU A 11 7.55 -6.17 1.84
N ASN A 12 8.55 -5.30 1.80
CA ASN A 12 8.80 -4.44 0.64
C ASN A 12 9.67 -5.21 -0.35
N LEU A 13 9.05 -5.65 -1.45
CA LEU A 13 9.62 -6.57 -2.43
C LEU A 13 10.08 -5.86 -3.72
N GLY A 14 9.72 -4.59 -3.92
CA GLY A 14 10.08 -3.86 -5.14
C GLY A 14 9.53 -4.56 -6.38
N ASP A 15 10.39 -4.90 -7.33
CA ASP A 15 10.02 -5.63 -8.56
C ASP A 15 9.84 -7.15 -8.36
N LYS A 16 10.04 -7.67 -7.13
CA LYS A 16 10.04 -9.11 -6.82
C LYS A 16 8.71 -9.66 -6.32
N VAL A 17 7.61 -8.92 -6.45
CA VAL A 17 6.29 -9.39 -6.01
C VAL A 17 5.88 -10.66 -6.75
N ALA A 18 5.99 -10.69 -8.08
CA ALA A 18 5.63 -11.87 -8.88
C ALA A 18 6.48 -13.10 -8.50
N ASP A 19 7.78 -12.92 -8.32
CA ASP A 19 8.70 -13.97 -7.88
C ASP A 19 8.34 -14.49 -6.47
N ALA A 20 7.98 -13.59 -5.55
CA ALA A 20 7.61 -13.93 -4.19
C ALA A 20 6.30 -14.73 -4.12
N LEU A 21 5.31 -14.39 -4.94
CA LEU A 21 4.04 -15.12 -5.04
C LEU A 21 4.21 -16.56 -5.54
N GLN A 22 5.32 -16.88 -6.20
CA GLN A 22 5.65 -18.24 -6.64
C GLN A 22 6.56 -18.99 -5.65
N ASN A 23 7.06 -18.33 -4.60
CA ASN A 23 8.05 -18.89 -3.70
C ASN A 23 7.42 -19.74 -2.59
N ARG A 24 7.38 -21.06 -2.79
CA ARG A 24 6.82 -22.02 -1.81
C ARG A 24 7.42 -21.89 -0.40
N LYS A 25 8.74 -21.68 -0.28
CA LYS A 25 9.40 -21.56 1.02
C LYS A 25 8.96 -20.31 1.78
N LEU A 26 8.70 -19.21 1.05
CA LEU A 26 8.15 -18.00 1.65
C LEU A 26 6.77 -18.28 2.24
N PHE A 27 5.89 -18.97 1.52
CA PHE A 27 4.55 -19.32 2.01
C PHE A 27 4.57 -20.35 3.14
N GLU A 28 5.50 -21.31 3.13
CA GLU A 28 5.74 -22.19 4.30
C GLU A 28 6.14 -21.39 5.54
N GLY A 29 6.95 -20.33 5.38
CA GLY A 29 7.30 -19.41 6.44
C GLY A 29 6.12 -18.57 6.91
N ILE A 30 5.39 -17.97 5.98
CA ILE A 30 4.18 -17.17 6.26
C ILE A 30 3.14 -18.02 6.99
N GLY A 31 2.91 -19.27 6.57
CA GLY A 31 1.95 -20.18 7.21
C GLY A 31 2.21 -20.41 8.71
N LYS A 32 3.46 -20.29 9.17
CA LYS A 32 3.83 -20.38 10.59
C LYS A 32 3.45 -19.13 11.39
N ILE A 33 3.37 -17.98 10.72
CA ILE A 33 3.06 -16.65 11.30
C ILE A 33 1.56 -16.34 11.18
N ARG A 34 0.92 -16.83 10.11
CA ARG A 34 -0.36 -16.33 9.58
C ARG A 34 -1.59 -16.56 10.46
N ARG A 35 -1.54 -17.38 11.52
CA ARG A 35 -2.75 -17.79 12.27
C ARG A 35 -3.66 -16.62 12.68
N ASN A 36 -3.14 -15.41 12.89
CA ASN A 36 -3.93 -14.18 13.11
C ASN A 36 -3.31 -12.90 12.48
N ALA A 37 -2.49 -13.03 11.44
CA ALA A 37 -1.72 -11.89 10.90
C ALA A 37 -2.06 -11.56 9.44
N LYS A 38 -2.20 -10.26 9.14
CA LYS A 38 -2.25 -9.75 7.76
C LYS A 38 -0.83 -9.63 7.21
N ILE A 39 -0.61 -10.16 6.02
CA ILE A 39 0.68 -10.07 5.32
C ILE A 39 0.52 -9.11 4.17
N ILE A 40 1.33 -8.05 4.14
CA ILE A 40 1.32 -7.02 3.11
C ILE A 40 2.54 -7.20 2.23
N PHE A 41 2.35 -7.26 0.92
CA PHE A 41 3.44 -7.24 -0.05
C PHE A 41 3.46 -5.88 -0.73
N GLY A 42 4.54 -5.13 -0.52
CA GLY A 42 4.76 -3.81 -1.11
C GLY A 42 5.63 -3.90 -2.36
N GLY A 43 5.16 -3.38 -3.49
CA GLY A 43 5.97 -3.36 -4.71
C GLY A 43 5.18 -3.25 -6.00
N ASP A 44 5.81 -3.69 -7.09
CA ASP A 44 5.29 -3.69 -8.45
C ASP A 44 4.48 -4.97 -8.71
N TYR A 45 3.22 -4.78 -9.14
CA TYR A 45 2.27 -5.84 -9.44
C TYR A 45 2.03 -6.04 -10.95
N SER A 46 2.73 -5.33 -11.83
CA SER A 46 2.51 -5.37 -13.29
C SER A 46 2.64 -6.77 -13.91
N GLY A 47 3.44 -7.65 -13.30
CA GLY A 47 3.62 -9.05 -13.73
C GLY A 47 2.76 -10.08 -12.99
N VAL A 48 1.83 -9.65 -12.12
CA VAL A 48 1.01 -10.55 -11.31
C VAL A 48 -0.35 -10.79 -11.99
N PRO A 49 -0.77 -12.05 -12.22
CA PRO A 49 -2.09 -12.34 -12.76
C PRO A 49 -3.23 -11.82 -11.85
N PRO A 50 -4.30 -11.23 -12.42
CA PRO A 50 -5.41 -10.68 -11.65
C PRO A 50 -6.23 -11.76 -10.90
N ASP A 51 -6.10 -13.02 -11.31
CA ASP A 51 -6.75 -14.20 -10.74
C ASP A 51 -5.83 -14.98 -9.77
N ASN A 52 -4.78 -14.34 -9.24
CA ASN A 52 -3.89 -15.00 -8.28
C ASN A 52 -4.62 -15.36 -6.98
N ASP A 53 -4.67 -16.66 -6.67
CA ASP A 53 -5.38 -17.21 -5.50
C ASP A 53 -4.97 -16.53 -4.18
N TYR A 54 -3.70 -16.16 -3.97
CA TYR A 54 -3.28 -15.52 -2.73
C TYR A 54 -3.85 -14.10 -2.55
N LEU A 55 -4.13 -13.40 -3.65
CA LEU A 55 -4.77 -12.09 -3.61
C LEU A 55 -6.28 -12.20 -3.42
N LEU A 56 -6.91 -13.19 -4.06
CA LEU A 56 -8.36 -13.46 -3.95
C LEU A 56 -8.75 -14.04 -2.58
N ASP A 57 -7.89 -14.94 -2.08
CA ASP A 57 -7.79 -15.53 -0.73
C ASP A 57 -7.92 -14.51 0.42
N GLY A 58 -7.41 -13.29 0.16
CA GLY A 58 -7.06 -12.36 1.23
C GLY A 58 -5.88 -12.86 2.07
N ASP A 59 -5.07 -13.78 1.52
CA ASP A 59 -3.82 -14.25 2.12
C ASP A 59 -2.77 -13.14 2.14
N ILE A 60 -2.71 -12.40 1.04
CA ILE A 60 -1.79 -11.30 0.82
C ILE A 60 -2.59 -10.02 0.57
N TYR A 61 -2.22 -8.96 1.26
CA TYR A 61 -2.77 -7.62 1.13
C TYR A 61 -1.80 -6.79 0.27
N PRO A 62 -2.12 -6.51 -1.00
CA PRO A 62 -1.21 -5.79 -1.87
C PRO A 62 -1.04 -4.34 -1.44
N LEU A 63 0.20 -3.85 -1.44
CA LEU A 63 0.53 -2.43 -1.41
C LEU A 63 1.22 -2.09 -2.74
N VAL A 64 0.43 -1.59 -3.69
CA VAL A 64 0.89 -1.24 -5.03
C VAL A 64 1.73 0.04 -4.95
N ASP A 65 3.02 -0.08 -5.19
CA ASP A 65 3.93 1.07 -5.28
C ASP A 65 4.13 1.43 -6.77
N ALA A 66 3.35 2.42 -7.25
CA ALA A 66 3.41 2.89 -8.63
C ALA A 66 4.78 3.48 -9.01
N SER A 67 5.65 3.74 -8.02
CA SER A 67 6.92 4.40 -8.22
C SER A 67 8.13 3.47 -8.22
N GLY A 68 8.02 2.27 -7.63
CA GLY A 68 9.19 1.46 -7.27
C GLY A 68 10.25 2.28 -6.50
N GLY A 69 9.81 3.17 -5.61
CA GLY A 69 10.65 4.14 -4.89
C GLY A 69 11.10 5.40 -5.67
N ARG A 70 10.63 5.64 -6.90
CA ARG A 70 11.11 6.75 -7.78
C ARG A 70 10.25 8.02 -7.77
N GLY A 71 9.18 8.06 -6.98
CA GLY A 71 8.29 9.23 -6.87
C GLY A 71 7.38 9.52 -8.09
N ILE A 72 7.03 8.51 -8.90
CA ILE A 72 6.12 8.68 -10.05
C ILE A 72 4.67 8.78 -9.54
N SER A 73 3.96 9.81 -10.00
CA SER A 73 2.57 10.10 -9.64
C SER A 73 1.63 8.98 -10.12
N PRO A 74 0.67 8.48 -9.31
CA PRO A 74 -0.28 7.43 -9.68
C PRO A 74 -1.38 7.96 -10.62
N GLU A 75 -1.01 8.55 -11.76
CA GLU A 75 -2.01 9.16 -12.64
C GLU A 75 -2.93 8.14 -13.32
N GLU A 76 -2.54 6.87 -13.33
CA GLU A 76 -3.29 5.75 -13.91
C GLU A 76 -3.20 4.51 -12.98
N GLY A 77 -3.27 4.72 -11.66
CA GLY A 77 -3.17 3.63 -10.69
C GLY A 77 -4.18 2.51 -11.02
N PRO A 78 -3.77 1.22 -10.97
CA PRO A 78 -4.65 0.12 -11.34
C PRO A 78 -5.87 0.06 -10.41
N ALA A 79 -6.99 -0.45 -10.92
CA ALA A 79 -8.13 -0.83 -10.09
C ALA A 79 -7.66 -1.76 -8.95
N PRO A 80 -8.38 -1.81 -7.81
CA PRO A 80 -8.00 -2.69 -6.71
C PRO A 80 -7.76 -4.11 -7.20
N ILE A 81 -6.56 -4.63 -6.97
CA ILE A 81 -6.15 -5.98 -7.42
C ILE A 81 -6.53 -7.07 -6.41
N ALA A 82 -7.06 -6.66 -5.27
CA ALA A 82 -7.64 -7.50 -4.24
C ALA A 82 -8.73 -6.72 -3.48
N ARG A 83 -9.57 -7.44 -2.72
CA ARG A 83 -10.61 -6.84 -1.84
C ARG A 83 -10.09 -5.75 -0.91
N SER A 84 -8.82 -5.83 -0.53
CA SER A 84 -8.15 -4.82 0.28
C SER A 84 -6.83 -4.46 -0.41
N THR A 85 -6.75 -3.28 -1.02
CA THR A 85 -5.56 -2.85 -1.79
C THR A 85 -5.00 -1.53 -1.28
N GLY A 86 -3.70 -1.49 -1.04
CA GLY A 86 -2.95 -0.31 -0.69
C GLY A 86 -2.32 0.35 -1.90
N TYR A 87 -2.19 1.67 -1.85
CA TYR A 87 -1.51 2.46 -2.87
C TYR A 87 -0.41 3.30 -2.24
N ALA A 88 0.80 3.17 -2.76
CA ALA A 88 1.98 3.92 -2.36
C ALA A 88 2.71 4.48 -3.59
N GLY A 89 3.77 5.24 -3.34
CA GLY A 89 4.66 5.75 -4.39
C GLY A 89 4.23 7.12 -4.89
N GLY A 90 5.02 8.15 -4.58
CA GLY A 90 4.82 9.51 -5.09
C GLY A 90 3.53 10.22 -4.59
N ILE A 91 2.75 9.61 -3.70
CA ILE A 91 1.56 10.23 -3.09
C ILE A 91 2.01 11.22 -2.03
N GLY A 92 1.42 12.42 -1.99
CA GLY A 92 1.71 13.45 -1.00
C GLY A 92 0.76 14.64 -1.05
N PRO A 93 1.07 15.72 -0.31
CA PRO A 93 0.19 16.89 -0.20
C PRO A 93 -0.23 17.49 -1.55
N ALA A 94 0.66 17.44 -2.54
CA ALA A 94 0.43 18.06 -3.84
C ALA A 94 -0.55 17.27 -4.75
N ASN A 95 -0.73 15.96 -4.54
CA ASN A 95 -1.49 15.12 -5.48
C ASN A 95 -2.51 14.16 -4.83
N VAL A 96 -2.53 14.02 -3.50
CA VAL A 96 -3.36 13.02 -2.81
C VAL A 96 -4.86 13.15 -3.16
N ALA A 97 -5.39 14.37 -3.24
CA ALA A 97 -6.79 14.58 -3.64
C ALA A 97 -7.07 14.08 -5.07
N GLY A 98 -6.14 14.31 -6.01
CA GLY A 98 -6.25 13.83 -7.38
C GLY A 98 -6.19 12.30 -7.46
N VAL A 99 -5.29 11.68 -6.71
CA VAL A 99 -5.18 10.21 -6.59
C VAL A 99 -6.48 9.63 -6.03
N LEU A 100 -7.02 10.18 -4.94
CA LEU A 100 -8.26 9.71 -4.34
C LEU A 100 -9.48 9.89 -5.25
N HIS A 101 -9.55 10.99 -6.01
CA HIS A 101 -10.60 11.17 -7.02
C HIS A 101 -10.57 10.10 -8.10
N LYS A 102 -9.37 9.71 -8.57
CA LYS A 102 -9.19 8.65 -9.56
C LYS A 102 -9.54 7.28 -8.98
N LEU A 103 -9.04 6.97 -7.78
CA LEU A 103 -9.37 5.71 -7.09
C LEU A 103 -10.88 5.56 -6.88
N LYS A 104 -11.58 6.64 -6.51
CA LYS A 104 -13.04 6.64 -6.37
C LYS A 104 -13.79 6.19 -7.64
N GLN A 105 -13.21 6.36 -8.84
CA GLN A 105 -13.83 5.91 -10.09
C GLN A 105 -13.68 4.40 -10.35
N VAL A 106 -12.69 3.75 -9.73
CA VAL A 106 -12.33 2.36 -10.01
C VAL A 106 -12.57 1.41 -8.84
N VAL A 107 -12.73 1.94 -7.63
CA VAL A 107 -12.99 1.17 -6.41
C VAL A 107 -14.46 0.74 -6.38
N GLY A 108 -14.70 -0.58 -6.29
CA GLY A 108 -16.03 -1.14 -6.12
C GLY A 108 -16.57 -0.93 -4.70
N ILE A 109 -17.89 -1.09 -4.54
CA ILE A 109 -18.59 -0.89 -3.26
C ILE A 109 -18.05 -1.78 -2.13
N THR A 110 -17.56 -2.98 -2.47
CA THR A 110 -17.06 -3.96 -1.50
C THR A 110 -15.55 -3.88 -1.29
N ASP A 111 -14.86 -3.02 -2.04
CA ASP A 111 -13.41 -2.91 -1.98
C ASP A 111 -13.01 -1.94 -0.87
N THR A 112 -11.98 -2.33 -0.13
CA THR A 112 -11.31 -1.47 0.86
C THR A 112 -9.98 -1.02 0.27
N ILE A 113 -9.70 0.28 0.36
CA ILE A 113 -8.39 0.81 -0.03
C ILE A 113 -7.71 1.53 1.12
N TRP A 114 -6.39 1.61 1.05
CA TRP A 114 -5.61 2.53 1.87
C TRP A 114 -4.52 3.19 1.03
N ILE A 115 -4.00 4.32 1.50
CA ILE A 115 -2.85 5.00 0.92
C ILE A 115 -1.70 5.00 1.92
N ASP A 116 -0.47 4.91 1.44
CA ASP A 116 0.75 4.93 2.24
C ASP A 116 1.75 5.95 1.69
N MET A 117 2.40 6.68 2.59
CA MET A 117 3.26 7.82 2.27
C MET A 117 4.46 7.85 3.23
N GLU A 118 5.65 8.05 2.67
CA GLU A 118 6.89 8.14 3.45
C GLU A 118 7.64 9.42 3.08
N SER A 119 8.26 9.45 1.90
CA SER A 119 9.19 10.51 1.51
C SER A 119 8.52 11.86 1.27
N SER A 120 7.26 11.88 0.82
CA SER A 120 6.50 13.11 0.59
C SER A 120 6.12 13.84 1.87
N LEU A 121 6.13 13.15 3.01
CA LEU A 121 5.84 13.69 4.35
C LEU A 121 7.11 14.13 5.08
N ARG A 122 8.25 14.18 4.37
CA ARG A 122 9.52 14.64 4.94
C ARG A 122 10.01 15.92 4.31
N THR A 123 10.80 16.67 5.07
CA THR A 123 11.43 17.91 4.63
C THR A 123 12.92 17.89 4.95
N LYS A 124 13.74 18.22 3.95
CA LYS A 124 15.18 18.40 4.12
C LYS A 124 15.45 19.72 4.83
N THR A 125 16.11 19.63 5.97
CA THR A 125 16.59 20.77 6.76
C THR A 125 18.12 20.80 6.75
N SER A 126 18.71 21.85 7.34
CA SER A 126 20.15 21.89 7.59
C SER A 126 20.65 20.73 8.47
N ASN A 127 19.76 20.11 9.25
CA ASN A 127 20.07 19.05 10.21
C ASN A 127 19.68 17.66 9.70
N GLY A 128 19.31 17.54 8.42
CA GLY A 128 18.93 16.28 7.79
C GLY A 128 17.44 16.21 7.44
N ASP A 129 16.98 14.99 7.19
CA ASP A 129 15.63 14.69 6.73
C ASP A 129 14.69 14.46 7.92
N VAL A 130 13.67 15.32 8.05
CA VAL A 130 12.75 15.29 9.20
C VAL A 130 11.32 15.05 8.74
N PHE A 131 10.55 14.36 9.58
CA PHE A 131 9.12 14.20 9.38
C PHE A 131 8.41 15.55 9.57
N ASP A 132 7.56 15.92 8.62
CA ASP A 132 6.96 17.25 8.49
C ASP A 132 5.45 17.17 8.79
N LEU A 133 5.05 17.74 9.94
CA LEU A 133 3.66 17.70 10.40
C LEU A 133 2.75 18.60 9.57
N ASP A 134 3.23 19.71 9.03
CA ASP A 134 2.42 20.60 8.19
C ASP A 134 2.02 19.88 6.89
N LYS A 135 2.94 19.07 6.34
CA LYS A 135 2.63 18.19 5.20
C LYS A 135 1.62 17.11 5.56
N CYS A 136 1.71 16.54 6.76
CA CYS A 136 0.74 15.56 7.23
C CYS A 136 -0.66 16.18 7.37
N GLU A 137 -0.75 17.35 7.97
CA GLU A 137 -2.02 18.08 8.09
C GLU A 137 -2.61 18.42 6.72
N ALA A 138 -1.80 18.93 5.79
CA ALA A 138 -2.25 19.21 4.42
C ALA A 138 -2.82 17.96 3.72
N VAL A 139 -2.21 16.78 3.94
CA VAL A 139 -2.73 15.50 3.43
C VAL A 139 -4.06 15.15 4.10
N LEU A 140 -4.15 15.26 5.42
CA LEU A 140 -5.38 14.95 6.16
C LEU A 140 -6.54 15.86 5.72
N GLU A 141 -6.30 17.15 5.55
CA GLU A 141 -7.28 18.12 5.03
C GLU A 141 -7.75 17.72 3.62
N ALA A 142 -6.83 17.35 2.73
CA ALA A 142 -7.16 16.91 1.38
C ALA A 142 -7.95 15.59 1.36
N CYS A 143 -7.78 14.72 2.36
CA CYS A 143 -8.49 13.45 2.49
C CYS A 143 -9.91 13.59 3.07
N LYS A 144 -10.23 14.70 3.78
CA LYS A 144 -11.54 14.90 4.44
C LYS A 144 -12.77 14.60 3.56
N PRO A 145 -12.83 15.02 2.27
CA PRO A 145 -14.00 14.75 1.42
C PRO A 145 -14.22 13.27 1.07
N PHE A 146 -13.26 12.40 1.37
CA PHE A 146 -13.27 10.99 0.97
C PHE A 146 -13.52 10.03 2.14
N VAL A 147 -13.45 10.51 3.37
CA VAL A 147 -13.78 9.73 4.56
C VAL A 147 -15.24 9.95 4.93
N GLY A 148 -15.99 8.86 5.14
CA GLY A 148 -17.37 8.94 5.63
C GLY A 148 -17.42 9.61 7.00
N ALA A 149 -18.51 10.33 7.27
CA ALA A 149 -18.84 10.86 8.60
C ALA A 149 -19.27 9.74 9.57
#